data_AF-A0A453FYS3-F1
#
_entry.id   AF-A0A453FYS3-F1
#
_cell.length_a   1.000
_cell.length_b   1.000
_cell.length_c   1.000
_cell.angle_alpha   90.00
_cell.angle_beta   90.00
_cell.angle_gamma   90.00
#
_symmetry.space_group_name_H-M   'P 1'
#
loop_
_entity.id
_entity.type
_entity.pdbx_description
1 polymer ?
#
loop_
_entity_poly.entity_id
_entity_poly.type
_entity_poly.pdbx_seq_one_letter_code
_entity_poly.pdbx_strand_id
1 'polypeptide(L)'
;LRRTARDAEEATRDNSQLDLTLAISYSGRRDIVQACRSLAQKVRGELLRPEDIDESLFAGELETSRGSELPCPDLLIRTSGELRLSNFLLWQSAYSELFFTDTLWPDFGEADYLEALCSFQSRDRRFGRRNS
;
A
#
# COMPACT_ATOMS: atom_id res chain seq x y z
N LEU A 1 11.46 -0.73 19.59
CA LEU A 1 10.65 -0.75 18.35
C LEU A 1 9.24 -0.22 18.59
N ARG A 2 8.30 -0.96 19.19
CA ARG A 2 6.90 -0.48 19.37
C ARG A 2 6.78 0.86 20.12
N ARG A 3 7.55 1.06 21.18
CA ARG A 3 7.57 2.32 21.94
C ARG A 3 8.10 3.47 21.08
N THR A 4 9.26 3.27 20.46
CA THR A 4 9.88 4.26 19.56
C THR A 4 8.98 4.66 18.39
N ALA A 5 8.27 3.70 17.78
CA ALA A 5 7.32 3.98 16.70
C ALA A 5 6.16 4.85 17.20
N ARG A 6 5.60 4.54 18.38
CA ARG A 6 4.53 5.33 19.00
C ARG A 6 4.98 6.74 19.35
N ASP A 7 6.17 6.88 19.93
CA ASP A 7 6.73 8.19 20.28
C ASP A 7 6.92 9.06 19.03
N ALA A 8 7.35 8.45 17.90
CA ALA A 8 7.45 9.12 16.61
C ALA A 8 6.06 9.50 16.04
N GLU A 9 5.11 8.57 16.02
CA GLU A 9 3.73 8.82 15.58
C GLU A 9 3.08 9.97 16.36
N GLU A 10 3.29 10.03 17.68
CA GLU A 10 2.76 11.10 18.53
C GLU A 10 3.45 12.44 18.26
N ALA A 11 4.77 12.44 18.08
CA ALA A 11 5.52 13.66 17.77
C ALA A 11 5.20 14.24 16.39
N THR A 12 4.73 13.41 15.43
CA THR A 12 4.44 13.84 14.06
C THR A 12 2.94 13.90 13.72
N ARG A 13 2.04 13.69 14.69
CA ARG A 13 0.60 13.55 14.45
C ARG A 13 -0.05 14.75 13.74
N ASP A 14 0.43 15.95 14.01
CA ASP A 14 -0.13 17.19 13.47
C ASP A 14 0.59 17.67 12.19
N ASN A 15 1.51 16.87 11.64
CA ASN A 15 2.16 17.17 10.37
C ASN A 15 1.20 16.92 9.20
N SER A 16 1.25 17.77 8.18
CA SER A 16 0.38 17.68 7.00
C SER A 16 1.12 17.61 5.67
N GLN A 17 2.44 17.74 5.67
CA GLN A 17 3.24 17.80 4.44
C GLN A 17 3.61 16.41 3.90
N LEU A 18 3.76 15.42 4.79
CA LEU A 18 4.22 14.09 4.43
C LEU A 18 3.66 13.06 5.40
N ASP A 19 2.98 12.07 4.84
CA ASP A 19 2.63 10.84 5.54
C ASP A 19 3.67 9.76 5.21
N LEU A 20 4.40 9.30 6.23
CA LEU A 20 5.38 8.22 6.10
C LEU A 20 4.85 6.97 6.77
N THR A 21 4.57 5.93 5.97
CA THR A 21 4.16 4.61 6.48
C THR A 21 5.33 3.64 6.45
N LEU A 22 5.68 3.09 7.61
CA LEU A 22 6.74 2.08 7.75
C LEU A 22 6.13 0.68 7.94
N ALA A 23 6.27 -0.17 6.93
CA ALA A 23 5.74 -1.52 6.93
C ALA A 23 6.69 -2.51 7.65
N ILE A 24 6.58 -2.64 8.97
CA ILE A 24 7.44 -3.51 9.78
C ILE A 24 6.75 -4.87 9.99
N SER A 25 7.41 -5.96 9.57
CA SER A 25 6.84 -7.32 9.63
C SER A 25 5.50 -7.47 8.89
N TYR A 26 5.29 -6.63 7.89
CA TYR A 26 4.10 -6.62 7.04
C TYR A 26 4.08 -7.81 6.07
N SER A 27 2.87 -8.25 5.70
CA SER A 27 2.63 -9.31 4.71
C SER A 27 1.27 -9.10 4.07
N GLY A 28 1.23 -8.84 2.75
CA GLY A 28 -0.02 -8.60 2.03
C GLY A 28 -1.00 -9.77 2.07
N ARG A 29 -0.49 -11.01 2.05
CA ARG A 29 -1.34 -12.21 2.27
C ARG A 29 -1.93 -12.25 3.68
N ARG A 30 -1.16 -11.89 4.71
CA ARG A 30 -1.69 -11.84 6.09
C ARG A 30 -2.75 -10.76 6.21
N ASP A 31 -2.49 -9.61 5.62
CA ASP A 31 -3.38 -8.44 5.57
C ASP A 31 -4.76 -8.83 5.01
N ILE A 32 -4.79 -9.43 3.81
CA ILE A 32 -6.01 -9.97 3.16
C ILE A 32 -6.72 -11.00 4.04
N VAL A 33 -5.99 -11.97 4.61
CA VAL A 33 -6.60 -13.00 5.48
C VAL A 33 -7.21 -12.38 6.74
N GLN A 34 -6.58 -11.35 7.30
CA GLN A 34 -7.07 -10.66 8.48
C GLN A 34 -8.33 -9.84 8.18
N ALA A 35 -8.37 -9.16 7.02
CA ALA A 35 -9.56 -8.47 6.53
C ALA A 35 -10.75 -9.44 6.36
N CYS A 36 -10.54 -10.58 5.68
CA CYS A 36 -11.55 -11.63 5.54
C CYS A 36 -12.10 -12.11 6.89
N ARG A 37 -11.21 -12.33 7.87
CA ARG A 37 -11.62 -12.76 9.22
C ARG A 37 -12.44 -11.70 9.94
N SER A 38 -12.07 -10.42 9.81
CA SER A 38 -12.81 -9.29 10.39
C SER A 38 -14.22 -9.22 9.81
N LEU A 39 -14.35 -9.25 8.48
CA LEU A 39 -15.64 -9.26 7.79
C LEU A 39 -16.52 -10.45 8.20
N ALA A 40 -15.94 -11.65 8.22
CA ALA A 40 -16.68 -12.85 8.64
C ALA A 40 -17.19 -12.76 10.08
N GLN A 41 -16.45 -12.11 10.99
CA GLN A 41 -16.92 -11.86 12.35
C GLN A 41 -18.07 -10.86 12.40
N LYS A 42 -18.02 -9.79 11.59
CA LYS A 42 -19.11 -8.81 11.49
C LYS A 42 -20.38 -9.43 10.91
N VAL A 43 -20.26 -10.28 9.89
CA VAL A 43 -21.38 -11.03 9.32
C VAL A 43 -21.98 -11.99 10.34
N ARG A 44 -21.15 -12.77 11.05
CA ARG A 44 -21.61 -13.69 12.09
C ARG A 44 -22.31 -12.96 13.25
N GLY A 45 -21.90 -11.72 13.53
CA GLY A 45 -22.51 -10.86 14.54
C GLY A 45 -23.73 -10.08 14.05
N GLU A 46 -24.24 -10.37 12.84
CA GLU A 46 -25.39 -9.70 12.23
C GLU A 46 -25.21 -8.17 12.05
N LEU A 47 -23.95 -7.70 12.05
CA LEU A 47 -23.62 -6.29 11.81
C LEU A 47 -23.60 -5.94 10.31
N LEU A 48 -23.42 -6.94 9.47
CA LEU A 48 -23.35 -6.85 8.01
C LEU A 48 -23.94 -8.13 7.40
N ARG A 49 -24.46 -8.06 6.19
CA ARG A 49 -24.77 -9.25 5.39
C ARG A 49 -23.62 -9.52 4.41
N PRO A 50 -23.41 -10.77 3.96
CA PRO A 50 -22.39 -11.09 2.97
C PRO A 50 -22.47 -10.23 1.70
N GLU A 51 -23.68 -9.87 1.28
CA GLU A 51 -23.96 -9.10 0.07
C GLU A 51 -23.60 -7.61 0.22
N ASP A 52 -23.42 -7.13 1.46
CA ASP A 52 -23.00 -5.76 1.75
C ASP A 52 -21.47 -5.61 1.63
N ILE A 53 -20.71 -6.70 1.39
CA ILE A 53 -19.26 -6.68 1.24
C ILE A 53 -18.87 -6.30 -0.19
N ASP A 54 -18.35 -5.09 -0.35
CA ASP A 54 -17.76 -4.59 -1.60
C ASP A 54 -16.25 -4.28 -1.46
N GLU A 55 -15.62 -3.77 -2.52
CA GLU A 55 -14.20 -3.41 -2.52
C GLU A 55 -13.85 -2.33 -1.49
N SER A 56 -14.75 -1.37 -1.26
CA SER A 56 -14.54 -0.27 -0.31
C SER A 56 -14.58 -0.79 1.12
N LEU A 57 -15.57 -1.62 1.44
CA LEU A 57 -15.70 -2.25 2.74
C LEU A 57 -14.51 -3.17 3.01
N PHE A 58 -14.10 -3.97 2.01
CA PHE A 58 -12.93 -4.83 2.12
C PHE A 58 -11.65 -4.03 2.38
N ALA A 59 -11.43 -2.94 1.63
CA ALA A 59 -10.28 -2.07 1.81
C ALA A 59 -10.24 -1.47 3.22
N GLY A 60 -11.39 -1.09 3.79
CA GLY A 60 -11.49 -0.58 5.17
C GLY A 60 -11.08 -1.58 6.25
N GLU A 61 -11.05 -2.88 5.96
CA GLU A 61 -10.66 -3.93 6.91
C GLU A 61 -9.18 -4.32 6.85
N LEU A 62 -8.44 -3.80 5.87
CA LEU A 62 -6.99 -4.03 5.75
C LEU A 62 -6.24 -3.33 6.88
N GLU A 63 -5.13 -3.92 7.31
CA GLU A 63 -4.21 -3.35 8.30
C GLU A 63 -3.68 -1.98 7.86
N THR A 64 -3.52 -1.75 6.56
CA THR A 64 -3.11 -0.45 5.99
C THR A 64 -4.14 0.66 6.17
N SER A 65 -5.38 0.31 6.50
CA SER A 65 -6.47 1.27 6.72
C SER A 65 -6.67 1.58 8.21
N ARG A 66 -5.90 0.93 9.09
CA ARG A 66 -5.97 1.12 10.56
C ARG A 66 -5.10 2.30 10.98
N GLY A 67 -5.57 3.52 10.75
CA GLY A 67 -4.92 4.75 11.19
C GLY A 67 -5.31 5.93 10.29
N SER A 68 -4.56 6.11 9.21
CA SER A 68 -4.93 6.92 8.06
C SER A 68 -5.20 5.97 6.89
N GLU A 69 -6.11 6.34 5.99
CA GLU A 69 -6.32 5.58 4.76
C GLU A 69 -5.03 5.64 3.95
N LEU A 70 -4.28 4.52 3.86
CA LEU A 70 -3.14 4.45 2.96
C LEU A 70 -3.67 4.43 1.53
N PRO A 71 -3.49 5.50 0.73
CA PRO A 71 -3.95 5.50 -0.65
C PRO A 71 -3.22 4.40 -1.42
N CYS A 72 -3.89 3.85 -2.44
CA CYS A 72 -3.24 2.93 -3.37
C CYS A 72 -2.03 3.64 -4.00
N PRO A 73 -0.81 3.07 -3.92
CA PRO A 73 0.37 3.76 -4.42
C PRO A 73 0.30 3.90 -5.94
N ASP A 74 0.58 5.09 -6.44
CA ASP A 74 0.69 5.31 -7.89
C ASP A 74 1.92 4.61 -8.49
N LEU A 75 3.04 4.68 -7.77
CA LEU A 75 4.34 4.14 -8.18
C LEU A 75 4.92 3.28 -7.07
N LEU A 76 5.31 2.05 -7.41
CA LEU A 76 6.06 1.15 -6.54
C LEU A 76 7.48 0.98 -7.09
N ILE A 77 8.45 1.47 -6.33
CA ILE A 77 9.88 1.38 -6.66
C ILE A 77 10.47 0.17 -5.93
N ARG A 78 11.21 -0.67 -6.67
CA ARG A 78 11.93 -1.80 -6.10
C ARG A 78 13.38 -1.85 -6.58
N THR A 79 14.28 -1.91 -5.61
CA THR A 79 15.73 -1.91 -5.80
C THR A 79 16.30 -3.33 -5.91
N SER A 80 17.60 -3.41 -6.20
CA SER A 80 18.40 -4.64 -6.24
C SER A 80 18.05 -5.63 -7.36
N GLY A 81 17.43 -5.18 -8.45
CA GLY A 81 17.18 -5.97 -9.67
C GLY A 81 16.03 -6.98 -9.56
N GLU A 82 15.29 -7.00 -8.45
CA GLU A 82 14.29 -8.03 -8.19
C GLU A 82 12.93 -7.71 -8.80
N LEU A 83 12.56 -8.43 -9.86
CA LEU A 83 11.32 -8.23 -10.62
C LEU A 83 10.10 -8.94 -9.99
N ARG A 84 9.78 -8.61 -8.73
CA ARG A 84 8.62 -9.17 -8.01
C ARG A 84 8.11 -8.22 -6.93
N LEU A 85 6.87 -8.38 -6.48
CA LEU A 85 6.35 -7.63 -5.33
C LEU A 85 6.77 -8.21 -3.98
N SER A 86 7.11 -9.50 -3.94
CA SER A 86 7.42 -10.23 -2.69
C SER A 86 6.42 -9.98 -1.57
N ASN A 87 5.13 -10.09 -1.87
CA ASN A 87 4.07 -10.02 -0.86
C ASN A 87 3.94 -8.63 -0.18
N PHE A 88 4.42 -7.57 -0.84
CA PHE A 88 4.23 -6.19 -0.42
C PHE A 88 3.00 -5.58 -1.10
N LEU A 89 2.15 -4.90 -0.32
CA LEU A 89 0.95 -4.17 -0.76
C LEU A 89 0.10 -4.86 -1.84
N LEU A 90 -0.24 -6.14 -1.66
CA LEU A 90 -0.87 -6.93 -2.72
C LEU A 90 -2.24 -6.41 -3.18
N TRP A 91 -3.04 -5.86 -2.26
CA TRP A 91 -4.34 -5.30 -2.58
C TRP A 91 -4.19 -3.89 -3.16
N GLN A 92 -3.42 -3.06 -2.45
CA GLN A 92 -3.24 -1.65 -2.75
C GLN A 92 -2.50 -1.44 -4.08
N SER A 93 -1.64 -2.38 -4.48
CA SER A 93 -0.84 -2.28 -5.71
C SER A 93 -1.49 -2.83 -6.96
N ALA A 94 -2.80 -3.12 -6.94
CA ALA A 94 -3.50 -3.68 -8.10
C ALA A 94 -3.38 -2.83 -9.38
N TYR A 95 -3.27 -1.51 -9.23
CA TYR A 95 -3.15 -0.56 -10.34
C TYR A 95 -1.87 0.29 -10.29
N SER A 96 -0.93 -0.05 -9.40
CA SER A 96 0.35 0.66 -9.30
C SER A 96 1.19 0.43 -10.54
N GLU A 97 1.87 1.49 -10.97
CA GLU A 97 2.99 1.33 -11.87
C GLU A 97 4.21 0.80 -11.11
N LEU A 98 4.93 -0.14 -11.72
CA LEU A 98 6.12 -0.74 -11.11
C LEU A 98 7.37 -0.16 -11.78
N PHE A 99 8.34 0.23 -10.97
CA PHE A 99 9.68 0.62 -11.39
C PHE A 99 10.70 -0.27 -10.67
N PHE A 100 11.54 -0.95 -11.44
CA PHE A 100 12.58 -1.82 -10.93
C PHE A 100 13.94 -1.26 -11.33
N THR A 101 14.88 -1.22 -10.38
CA THR A 101 16.26 -0.80 -10.62
C THR A 101 17.24 -1.79 -10.02
N ASP A 102 18.40 -1.93 -10.66
CA ASP A 102 19.52 -2.73 -10.17
C ASP A 102 20.28 -2.03 -9.02
N THR A 103 20.08 -0.72 -8.80
CA THR A 103 20.66 0.03 -7.68
C THR A 103 20.31 -0.66 -6.36
N LEU A 104 21.30 -0.90 -5.50
CA LEU A 104 21.07 -1.50 -4.18
C LEU A 104 20.45 -0.47 -3.22
N TRP A 105 19.63 -0.92 -2.26
CA TRP A 105 18.96 0.01 -1.33
C TRP A 105 19.90 0.98 -0.58
N PRO A 106 21.07 0.57 -0.06
CA PRO A 106 21.99 1.49 0.59
C PRO A 106 22.57 2.57 -0.33
N ASP A 107 22.57 2.32 -1.64
CA ASP A 107 23.14 3.19 -2.67
C ASP A 107 22.05 4.02 -3.40
N PHE A 108 20.77 3.73 -3.17
CA PHE A 108 19.64 4.42 -3.81
C PHE A 108 19.50 5.84 -3.26
N GLY A 109 19.61 6.83 -4.15
CA GLY A 109 19.61 8.25 -3.78
C GLY A 109 18.60 9.11 -4.53
N GLU A 110 18.80 10.42 -4.45
CA GLU A 110 17.93 11.42 -5.10
C GLU A 110 17.90 11.26 -6.63
N ALA A 111 19.05 10.96 -7.25
CA ALA A 111 19.12 10.78 -8.70
C ALA A 111 18.28 9.58 -9.17
N ASP A 112 18.37 8.43 -8.48
CA ASP A 112 17.58 7.24 -8.79
C ASP A 112 16.07 7.49 -8.56
N TYR A 113 15.72 8.23 -7.51
CA TYR A 113 14.34 8.61 -7.25
C TYR A 113 13.77 9.50 -8.36
N LEU A 114 14.53 10.51 -8.81
CA LEU A 114 14.13 11.36 -9.92
C LEU A 114 14.00 10.57 -11.24
N GLU A 115 14.86 9.59 -11.47
CA GLU A 115 14.73 8.68 -12.61
C GLU A 115 13.42 7.90 -12.56
N ALA A 116 13.09 7.31 -11.41
CA ALA A 116 11.84 6.58 -11.21
C ALA A 116 10.61 7.48 -11.45
N LEU A 117 10.64 8.73 -10.98
CA LEU A 117 9.58 9.71 -11.21
C LEU A 117 9.46 10.10 -12.69
N CYS A 118 10.58 10.36 -13.37
CA CYS A 118 10.58 10.66 -14.80
C CYS A 118 10.01 9.48 -15.61
N SER A 119 10.38 8.24 -15.25
CA SER A 119 9.83 7.02 -15.86
C SER A 119 8.31 6.96 -15.70
N PHE A 120 7.80 7.18 -14.49
CA PHE A 120 6.37 7.22 -14.18
C PHE A 120 5.62 8.32 -14.97
N GLN A 121 6.19 9.53 -15.06
CA GLN A 121 5.58 10.64 -15.78
C GLN A 121 5.57 10.46 -17.30
N SER A 122 6.55 9.72 -17.84
CA SER A 122 6.67 9.49 -19.28
C SER A 122 5.67 8.46 -19.84
N ARG A 123 4.93 7.76 -18.97
CA ARG A 123 4.03 6.69 -19.40
C ARG A 123 2.76 7.26 -20.01
N ASP A 124 2.38 6.72 -21.17
CA ASP A 124 1.12 7.06 -21.82
C ASP A 124 -0.04 6.39 -21.07
N ARG A 125 -0.76 7.20 -20.28
CA ARG A 125 -1.93 6.76 -19.53
C ARG A 125 -3.10 6.66 -20.49
N ARG A 126 -3.32 5.45 -21.00
CA ARG A 126 -4.56 5.13 -21.72
C ARG A 126 -5.74 5.38 -20.80
N PHE A 127 -6.50 6.45 -21.04
CA PHE A 127 -7.82 6.64 -20.44
C PHE A 127 -8.60 5.35 -20.65
N GLY A 128 -9.06 4.76 -19.54
CA GLY A 128 -9.68 3.44 -19.52
C GLY A 128 -10.81 3.34 -20.55
N ARG A 129 -10.52 2.75 -21.70
CA ARG A 129 -11.53 2.31 -22.66
C ARG A 129 -12.12 1.01 -22.13
N ARG A 130 -12.88 1.07 -21.03
CA ARG A 130 -13.84 0.03 -20.68
C ARG A 130 -15.05 0.20 -21.61
N ASN A 131 -14.94 -0.34 -22.82
CA ASN A 131 -16.11 -0.72 -23.59
C ASN A 131 -16.40 -2.19 -23.28
N SER A 132 -17.23 -2.42 -22.27
CA SER A 132 -17.97 -3.67 -22.05
C SER A 132 -18.97 -3.46 -20.93
#